data_AF-A0A3S3HCR7-F1
#
_entry.id   AF-A0A3S3HCR7-F1
#
_cell.length_a   1.000
_cell.length_b   1.000
_cell.length_c   1.000
_cell.angle_alpha   90.00
_cell.angle_beta   90.00
_cell.angle_gamma   90.00
#
_symmetry.space_group_name_H-M   'P 1'
#
loop_
_entity.id
_entity.type
_entity.pdbx_description
1 polymer ?
#
loop_
_entity_poly.entity_id
_entity_poly.type
_entity_poly.pdbx_seq_one_letter_code
_entity_poly.pdbx_strand_id
1 'polypeptide(L)'
;MKITIESTGRIVELVGKEIAAPARIWQGETENGIPVQVFVTRIAPEIDRNHPDIDAMLVDFERELKRQADPRPSVQAIPLRMII
;
A
#
# COMPACT_ATOMS: atom_id res chain seq x y z
N MET A 1 -8.90 2.40 -14.90
CA MET A 1 -9.45 2.34 -13.52
C MET A 1 -8.57 3.23 -12.64
N LYS A 2 -9.17 4.15 -11.90
CA LYS A 2 -8.46 5.03 -10.95
C LYS A 2 -8.91 4.68 -9.53
N ILE A 3 -7.95 4.63 -8.61
CA ILE A 3 -8.18 4.33 -7.19
C ILE A 3 -7.43 5.34 -6.34
N THR A 4 -7.99 5.64 -5.16
CA THR A 4 -7.31 6.39 -4.10
C THR A 4 -7.07 5.42 -2.95
N ILE A 5 -5.81 5.30 -2.51
CA ILE A 5 -5.39 4.30 -1.52
C ILE A 5 -4.46 4.91 -0.48
N GLU A 6 -4.48 4.34 0.72
CA GLU A 6 -3.59 4.67 1.85
C GLU A 6 -2.90 3.40 2.37
N SER A 7 -1.67 3.56 2.87
CA SER A 7 -0.90 2.44 3.42
C SER A 7 -1.40 2.06 4.81
N THR A 8 -1.42 0.77 5.13
CA THR A 8 -1.77 0.28 6.48
C THR A 8 -0.57 -0.40 7.14
N GLY A 9 -0.66 -0.62 8.46
CA GLY A 9 0.32 -1.44 9.18
C GLY A 9 0.23 -2.94 8.89
N ARG A 10 -0.76 -3.41 8.11
CA ARG A 10 -0.94 -4.84 7.84
C ARG A 10 0.03 -5.32 6.76
N ILE A 11 0.87 -6.29 7.12
CA ILE A 11 1.76 -6.99 6.20
C ILE A 11 1.38 -8.47 6.19
N VAL A 12 1.34 -9.07 5.01
CA VAL A 12 1.09 -10.49 4.80
C VAL A 12 2.15 -11.08 3.89
N GLU A 13 2.31 -12.39 3.94
CA GLU A 13 3.20 -13.11 3.04
C GLU A 13 2.39 -13.63 1.84
N LEU A 14 2.81 -13.27 0.63
CA LEU A 14 2.30 -13.84 -0.61
C LEU A 14 3.08 -15.12 -0.90
N VAL A 15 2.41 -16.26 -0.81
CA VAL A 15 2.98 -17.57 -1.07
C VAL A 15 2.74 -17.95 -2.54
N GLY A 16 3.81 -18.01 -3.32
CA GLY A 16 3.85 -18.59 -4.67
C GLY A 16 4.45 -20.00 -4.65
N LYS A 17 4.50 -20.65 -5.83
CA LYS A 17 5.04 -22.03 -5.96
C LYS A 17 6.50 -22.17 -5.53
N GLU A 18 7.31 -21.13 -5.74
CA GLU A 18 8.77 -21.18 -5.52
C GLU A 18 9.30 -19.99 -4.70
N ILE A 19 8.46 -19.00 -4.39
CA ILE A 19 8.86 -17.80 -3.65
C ILE A 19 7.79 -17.40 -2.63
N ALA A 20 8.24 -16.85 -1.50
CA ALA A 20 7.41 -16.12 -0.57
C ALA A 20 7.86 -14.65 -0.56
N ALA A 21 6.91 -13.72 -0.70
CA ALA A 21 7.22 -12.30 -0.73
C ALA A 21 6.31 -11.51 0.22
N PRO A 22 6.84 -10.62 1.08
CA PRO A 22 6.00 -9.78 1.91
C PRO A 22 5.27 -8.74 1.06
N ALA A 23 3.99 -8.54 1.33
CA ALA A 23 3.16 -7.49 0.78
C ALA A 23 2.49 -6.70 1.90
N ARG A 24 2.60 -5.37 1.86
CA ARG A 24 1.80 -4.49 2.71
C ARG A 24 0.43 -4.34 2.09
N ILE A 25 -0.62 -4.48 2.89
CA ILE A 25 -1.98 -4.23 2.42
C ILE A 25 -2.26 -2.73 2.48
N TRP A 26 -2.65 -2.16 1.35
CA TRP A 26 -3.17 -0.81 1.26
C TRP A 26 -4.67 -0.88 1.05
N GLN A 27 -5.39 0.13 1.51
CA GLN A 27 -6.85 0.16 1.47
C GLN A 27 -7.33 1.45 0.82
N GLY A 28 -8.53 1.42 0.25
CA GLY A 28 -9.07 2.62 -0.37
C GLY A 28 -10.35 2.34 -1.14
N GLU A 29 -10.55 3.08 -2.21
CA GLU A 29 -11.73 2.99 -3.06
C GLU A 29 -11.44 3.38 -4.51
N THR A 30 -12.30 2.93 -5.42
CA THR A 30 -12.36 3.43 -6.79
C THR A 30 -12.99 4.83 -6.82
N GLU A 31 -12.88 5.52 -7.94
CA GLU A 31 -13.55 6.82 -8.16
C GLU A 31 -15.08 6.77 -7.96
N ASN A 32 -15.71 5.61 -8.13
CA ASN A 32 -17.15 5.41 -7.89
C ASN A 32 -17.46 4.95 -6.46
N GLY A 33 -16.50 5.04 -5.52
CA GLY A 33 -16.69 4.68 -4.12
C GLY A 33 -16.72 3.18 -3.84
N ILE A 34 -16.24 2.33 -4.76
CA ILE A 34 -16.18 0.88 -4.53
C ILE A 34 -14.95 0.58 -3.66
N PRO A 35 -15.09 -0.01 -2.45
CA PRO A 35 -13.95 -0.31 -1.60
C PRO A 35 -12.99 -1.31 -2.23
N VAL A 36 -11.69 -1.02 -2.15
CA VAL A 36 -10.62 -1.90 -2.66
C VAL A 36 -9.53 -2.13 -1.61
N GLN A 37 -8.80 -3.21 -1.80
CA GLN A 37 -7.61 -3.57 -1.04
C GLN A 37 -6.51 -3.94 -2.05
N VAL A 38 -5.28 -3.52 -1.81
CA VAL A 38 -4.15 -3.70 -2.72
C VAL A 38 -2.99 -4.35 -1.99
N PHE A 39 -2.39 -5.37 -2.59
CA PHE A 39 -1.23 -6.08 -2.06
C PHE A 39 0.04 -5.45 -2.65
N VAL A 40 0.64 -4.51 -1.91
CA VAL A 40 1.80 -3.73 -2.38
C VAL A 40 3.08 -4.40 -1.89
N THR A 41 3.82 -5.02 -2.81
CA THR A 41 5.14 -5.61 -2.52
C THR A 41 6.26 -4.58 -2.61
N ARG A 42 6.12 -3.58 -3.49
CA ARG A 42 7.07 -2.49 -3.71
C ARG A 42 6.33 -1.22 -4.09
N ILE A 43 6.87 -0.08 -3.65
CA ILE A 43 6.48 1.26 -4.09
C ILE A 43 7.75 2.11 -4.15
N ALA A 44 7.88 2.90 -5.20
CA ALA A 44 8.98 3.84 -5.36
C ALA A 44 8.43 5.10 -6.03
N PRO A 45 8.95 6.29 -5.67
CA PRO A 45 8.59 7.51 -6.38
C PRO A 45 9.33 7.53 -7.73
N GLU A 46 8.63 7.96 -8.78
CA GLU A 46 9.21 8.17 -10.10
C GLU A 46 9.45 9.67 -10.29
N ILE A 47 10.64 10.14 -9.87
CA ILE A 47 11.03 11.55 -9.92
C ILE A 47 12.14 11.69 -10.97
N ASP A 48 12.05 12.74 -11.80
CA ASP A 48 13.12 13.08 -12.73
C ASP A 48 14.43 13.32 -11.96
N ARG A 49 15.53 12.70 -12.41
CA ARG A 49 16.86 12.85 -11.81
C ARG A 49 17.39 14.28 -11.86
N ASN A 50 16.91 15.06 -12.83
CA ASN A 50 17.28 16.47 -12.99
C ASN A 50 16.29 17.40 -12.29
N HIS A 51 15.32 16.87 -11.55
CA HIS A 51 14.39 17.70 -10.80
C HIS A 51 15.15 18.50 -9.73
N PRO A 52 15.02 19.84 -9.69
CA PRO A 52 15.81 20.69 -8.79
C PRO A 52 15.61 20.35 -7.31
N ASP A 53 14.44 19.81 -6.96
CA ASP A 53 14.05 19.47 -5.58
C ASP A 53 14.04 17.96 -5.29
N ILE A 54 14.74 17.13 -6.07
CA ILE A 54 14.67 15.66 -5.93
C ILE A 54 14.92 15.18 -4.49
N ASP A 55 15.91 15.74 -3.80
CA ASP A 55 16.25 15.34 -2.44
C ASP A 55 15.11 15.62 -1.45
N ALA A 56 14.49 16.81 -1.55
CA ALA A 56 13.36 17.19 -0.71
C ALA A 56 12.14 16.29 -0.96
N MET A 57 11.87 15.98 -2.23
CA MET A 57 10.76 15.10 -2.61
C MET A 57 10.97 13.66 -2.12
N LEU A 58 12.20 13.15 -2.13
CA LEU A 58 12.52 11.83 -1.59
C LEU A 58 12.32 11.78 -0.07
N VAL A 59 12.76 12.81 0.66
CA VAL A 59 12.53 12.94 2.11
C VAL A 59 11.04 12.98 2.43
N ASP A 60 10.27 13.73 1.65
CA ASP A 60 8.83 13.86 1.82
C ASP A 60 8.11 12.54 1.53
N PHE A 61 8.51 11.83 0.46
CA PHE A 61 8.00 10.49 0.16
C PHE A 61 8.28 9.49 1.29
N GLU A 62 9.51 9.45 1.83
CA GLU A 62 9.84 8.56 2.95
C GLU A 62 9.01 8.88 4.20
N ARG A 63 8.79 10.16 4.48
CA ARG A 63 7.96 10.62 5.59
C ARG A 63 6.50 10.19 5.40
N GLU A 64 5.96 10.34 4.20
CA GLU A 64 4.59 9.93 3.86
C GLU A 64 4.42 8.42 3.88
N LEU A 65 5.41 7.66 3.40
CA LEU A 65 5.38 6.18 3.40
C LEU A 65 5.33 5.58 4.82
N LYS A 66 5.79 6.34 5.83
CA LYS A 66 5.69 5.97 7.25
C LYS A 66 4.34 6.31 7.87
N ARG A 67 3.54 7.19 7.24
CA ARG A 67 2.18 7.48 7.70
C ARG A 67 1.26 6.34 7.28
N GLN A 68 0.70 5.66 8.28
CA GLN A 68 -0.13 4.48 8.09
C GLN A 68 -1.51 4.73 8.69
N ALA A 69 -2.54 4.38 7.93
CA ALA A 69 -3.90 4.38 8.43
C ALA A 69 -4.17 3.11 9.25
N ASP A 70 -5.13 3.22 10.17
CA ASP A 70 -5.65 2.05 10.85
C ASP A 70 -6.32 1.13 9.81
N PRO A 71 -5.93 -0.16 9.76
CA PRO A 71 -6.52 -1.05 8.78
C PRO A 71 -8.00 -1.28 9.09
N ARG A 72 -8.85 -1.19 8.05
CA ARG A 72 -10.26 -1.58 8.10
C ARG A 72 -10.39 -3.01 8.64
N PRO A 73 -11.52 -3.38 9.28
CA PRO A 73 -11.73 -4.75 9.76
C PRO A 73 -11.47 -5.81 8.69
N SER A 74 -11.89 -5.54 7.45
CA SER A 74 -11.65 -6.41 6.28
C SER A 74 -10.19 -6.56 5.89
N VAL A 75 -9.34 -5.57 6.17
CA VAL A 75 -7.90 -5.62 5.94
C VAL A 75 -7.19 -6.37 7.07
N GLN A 76 -7.59 -6.13 8.32
CA GLN A 76 -7.02 -6.83 9.47
C GLN A 76 -7.18 -8.35 9.38
N ALA A 77 -8.32 -8.80 8.83
CA ALA A 77 -8.61 -10.21 8.65
C ALA A 77 -7.67 -10.91 7.64
N ILE A 78 -7.06 -10.21 6.70
CA ILE A 78 -6.20 -10.86 5.68
C ILE A 78 -4.97 -11.50 6.36
N PRO A 79 -4.60 -12.76 6.09
CA PRO A 79 -5.11 -13.61 5.00
C PRO A 79 -6.22 -14.61 5.40
N LEU A 80 -6.68 -14.64 6.65
CA LEU A 80 -7.56 -15.68 7.20
C LEU A 80 -9.01 -15.18 7.45
N ARG A 81 -10.00 -15.93 6.95
CA ARG A 81 -11.46 -15.68 7.09
C ARG A 81 -11.92 -15.85 8.55
N MET A 82 -12.94 -15.15 9.08
CA MET A 82 -14.28 -14.87 8.55
C MET A 82 -14.83 -13.62 9.27
N ILE A 83 -15.41 -12.65 8.55
CA ILE A 83 -16.13 -11.52 9.15
C ILE A 83 -17.62 -11.84 9.03
N ILE A 84 -18.30 -12.10 10.15
CA ILE A 84 -19.77 -12.25 10.23
C ILE A 84 -20.37 -10.86 10.45
#